data_AF-A0A8R1XRC6-F1
#
_entry.id   AF-A0A8R1XRC6-F1
#
_cell.length_a   1.000
_cell.length_b   1.000
_cell.length_c   1.000
_cell.angle_alpha   90.00
_cell.angle_beta   90.00
_cell.angle_gamma   90.00
#
_symmetry.space_group_name_H-M   'P 1'
#
loop_
_entity.id
_entity.type
_entity.pdbx_description
1 polymer ?
#
loop_
_entity_poly.entity_id
_entity_poly.type
_entity_poly.pdbx_seq_one_letter_code
_entity_poly.pdbx_strand_id
1 'polypeptide(L)'
;MNKGEVRKTAVIGRKVNPIRLIAPPAAAAAAKAIAHPIQPAVNPQIIANLKRELEEVKEQVVESDNVIVSLEKERDFYFSKLRQIEVICQDNEQIGTVDVARVFAILYETEEGFAPPDENEMENGDEVY
;
A
#
# COMPACT_ATOMS: atom_id res chain seq x y z
N MET A 1 -13.04 -18.03 0.58
CA MET A 1 -12.08 -18.13 -0.54
C MET A 1 -10.67 -18.02 0.03
N ASN A 2 -9.78 -18.95 -0.28
CA ASN A 2 -8.40 -19.02 0.23
C ASN A 2 -7.48 -19.31 -0.97
N LYS A 3 -6.31 -18.65 -1.07
CA LYS A 3 -5.01 -19.17 -1.57
C LYS A 3 -4.12 -18.09 -2.22
N GLY A 4 -2.82 -18.16 -1.90
CA GLY A 4 -1.71 -17.46 -2.58
C GLY A 4 -0.48 -17.36 -1.66
N GLU A 5 0.11 -18.48 -1.24
CA GLU A 5 1.35 -19.08 -1.81
C GLU A 5 2.65 -18.28 -1.58
N VAL A 6 3.53 -18.88 -0.76
CA VAL A 6 4.90 -18.44 -0.47
C VAL A 6 5.87 -19.34 -1.24
N ARG A 7 6.77 -18.76 -2.04
CA ARG A 7 7.78 -19.49 -2.82
C ARG A 7 9.05 -19.76 -2.02
N LYS A 8 9.45 -21.04 -1.96
CA LYS A 8 10.72 -21.54 -1.42
C LYS A 8 11.84 -21.46 -2.47
N THR A 9 13.05 -21.18 -1.99
CA THR A 9 14.33 -21.18 -2.69
C THR A 9 14.83 -22.59 -3.00
N ALA A 10 15.58 -22.74 -4.09
CA ALA A 10 16.27 -23.96 -4.49
C ALA A 10 17.77 -23.65 -4.72
N VAL A 11 18.66 -24.49 -4.19
CA VAL A 11 20.07 -24.59 -4.59
C VAL A 11 20.37 -26.06 -4.91
N ILE A 12 20.73 -26.28 -6.18
CA ILE A 12 21.32 -27.47 -6.80
C ILE A 12 22.83 -27.15 -6.88
N GLY A 13 23.84 -27.98 -6.63
CA GLY A 13 24.04 -29.42 -6.65
C GLY A 13 25.40 -29.72 -7.34
N ARG A 14 26.02 -30.88 -7.05
CA ARG A 14 27.22 -31.54 -7.66
C ARG A 14 28.49 -31.53 -6.79
N LYS A 15 29.34 -32.57 -6.74
CA LYS A 15 29.32 -34.00 -7.18
C LYS A 15 30.54 -34.71 -6.52
N VAL A 16 30.27 -35.80 -5.79
CA VAL A 16 30.84 -37.17 -5.90
C VAL A 16 32.34 -37.40 -6.25
N ASN A 17 33.09 -38.10 -5.39
CA ASN A 17 33.68 -39.42 -5.72
C ASN A 17 34.21 -40.19 -4.47
N PRO A 18 34.16 -41.55 -4.43
CA PRO A 18 34.33 -42.30 -3.19
C PRO A 18 35.53 -43.29 -3.12
N ILE A 19 35.81 -43.73 -1.89
CA ILE A 19 36.39 -45.02 -1.41
C ILE A 19 37.87 -45.35 -1.72
N ARG A 20 38.68 -45.48 -0.64
CA ARG A 20 39.37 -46.74 -0.31
C ARG A 20 39.72 -46.84 1.19
N LEU A 21 39.33 -47.97 1.79
CA LEU A 21 39.61 -48.37 3.17
C LEU A 21 41.07 -48.83 3.34
N ILE A 22 41.71 -48.42 4.44
CA ILE A 22 42.65 -49.23 5.24
C ILE A 22 42.74 -48.63 6.66
N ALA A 23 42.69 -49.49 7.68
CA ALA A 23 42.46 -49.17 9.11
C ALA A 23 43.79 -49.09 9.94
N PRO A 24 43.74 -49.05 11.29
CA PRO A 24 44.08 -47.96 12.23
C PRO A 24 45.45 -48.26 12.95
N PRO A 25 45.85 -47.79 14.17
CA PRO A 25 45.21 -46.93 15.18
C PRO A 25 46.11 -45.84 15.82
N ALA A 26 45.53 -44.76 16.38
CA ALA A 26 46.19 -43.95 17.43
C ALA A 26 45.24 -42.92 18.08
N ALA A 27 45.41 -42.77 19.39
CA ALA A 27 45.06 -41.62 20.23
C ALA A 27 43.57 -41.30 20.46
N ALA A 28 43.08 -41.73 21.62
CA ALA A 28 41.87 -41.23 22.25
C ALA A 28 42.02 -39.74 22.58
N ALA A 29 41.40 -38.87 21.77
CA ALA A 29 41.19 -37.46 22.08
C ALA A 29 39.68 -37.21 22.21
N ALA A 30 39.20 -37.16 23.45
CA ALA A 30 37.84 -36.75 23.78
C ALA A 30 37.71 -35.23 23.66
N ALA A 31 37.60 -34.70 22.43
CA ALA A 31 37.22 -33.31 22.19
C ALA A 31 35.70 -33.21 22.10
N LYS A 32 35.06 -32.75 23.19
CA LYS A 32 33.66 -32.34 23.22
C LYS A 32 33.47 -31.16 22.25
N ALA A 33 32.94 -31.43 21.05
CA ALA A 33 32.42 -30.40 20.17
C ALA A 33 31.13 -29.84 20.78
N ILE A 34 31.22 -28.69 21.44
CA ILE A 34 30.06 -27.94 21.90
C ILE A 34 29.52 -27.17 20.69
N ALA A 35 28.51 -27.73 20.03
CA ALA A 35 27.74 -27.03 19.03
C ALA A 35 26.95 -25.90 19.72
N HIS A 36 27.34 -24.64 19.51
CA HIS A 36 26.54 -23.47 19.89
C HIS A 36 25.53 -23.18 18.77
N PRO A 37 24.21 -23.31 18.99
CA PRO A 37 23.25 -22.75 18.06
C PRO A 37 23.20 -21.23 18.28
N ILE A 38 23.82 -20.48 17.37
CA ILE A 38 23.64 -19.02 17.28
C ILE A 38 22.29 -18.79 16.61
N GLN A 39 21.25 -18.66 17.42
CA GLN A 39 20.01 -17.98 17.02
C GLN A 39 19.80 -16.84 18.01
N PRO A 40 19.66 -15.57 17.55
CA PRO A 40 19.18 -14.53 18.43
C PRO A 40 17.71 -14.86 18.71
N ALA A 41 17.44 -15.47 19.85
CA ALA A 41 16.07 -15.70 20.32
C ALA A 41 15.45 -14.32 20.57
N VAL A 42 14.69 -13.83 19.58
CA VAL A 42 13.86 -12.62 19.76
C VAL A 42 12.93 -12.88 20.93
N ASN A 43 12.97 -12.00 21.93
CA ASN A 43 12.19 -12.14 23.15
C ASN A 43 10.69 -12.33 22.79
N PRO A 44 10.02 -13.40 23.26
CA PRO A 44 8.60 -13.66 22.99
C PRO A 44 7.69 -12.46 23.29
N GLN A 45 8.06 -11.62 24.26
CA GLN A 45 7.31 -10.41 24.60
C GLN A 45 7.35 -9.37 23.48
N ILE A 46 8.48 -9.21 22.79
CA ILE A 46 8.61 -8.29 21.65
C ILE A 46 7.72 -8.78 20.51
N ILE A 47 7.72 -10.09 20.23
CA ILE A 47 6.84 -10.69 19.21
C ILE A 47 5.36 -10.49 19.58
N ALA A 48 5.00 -10.65 20.86
CA ALA A 48 3.63 -10.43 21.32
C ALA A 48 3.19 -8.96 21.15
N ASN A 49 4.06 -8.01 21.50
CA ASN A 49 3.80 -6.58 21.35
C ASN A 49 3.66 -6.20 19.86
N LEU A 50 4.57 -6.66 19.00
CA LEU A 50 4.52 -6.43 17.55
C LEU A 50 3.25 -7.02 16.92
N LYS A 51 2.80 -8.19 17.38
CA LYS A 51 1.53 -8.78 16.93
C LYS A 51 0.34 -7.91 17.33
N ARG A 52 0.33 -7.36 18.55
CA ARG A 52 -0.73 -6.46 19.01
C ARG A 52 -0.78 -5.18 18.17
N GLU A 53 0.37 -4.52 17.98
CA GLU A 53 0.48 -3.32 17.13
C GLU A 53 0.03 -3.60 15.69
N LEU A 54 0.38 -4.78 15.15
CA LEU A 54 -0.04 -5.18 13.81
C LEU A 54 -1.56 -5.40 13.70
N GLU A 55 -2.20 -5.94 14.73
CA GLU A 55 -3.67 -6.06 14.74
C GLU A 55 -4.34 -4.69 14.93
N GLU A 56 -3.83 -3.82 15.80
CA GLU A 56 -4.31 -2.44 15.97
C GLU A 56 -4.23 -1.64 14.66
N VAL A 57 -3.11 -1.71 13.95
CA VAL A 57 -2.94 -1.04 12.65
C VAL A 57 -3.89 -1.62 11.59
N LYS A 58 -4.10 -2.95 11.57
CA LYS A 58 -5.08 -3.56 10.65
C LYS A 58 -6.50 -3.09 10.93
N GLU A 59 -6.89 -2.99 12.20
CA GLU A 59 -8.20 -2.45 12.59
C GLU A 59 -8.35 -1.00 12.13
N GLN A 60 -7.31 -0.17 12.30
CA GLN A 60 -7.32 1.22 11.82
C GLN A 60 -7.43 1.33 10.29
N VAL A 61 -6.79 0.42 9.54
CA VAL A 61 -6.92 0.36 8.08
C VAL A 61 -8.36 0.03 7.68
N VAL A 62 -8.97 -0.97 8.30
CA VAL A 62 -10.38 -1.35 8.01
C VAL A 62 -11.33 -0.20 8.33
N GLU A 63 -11.14 0.49 9.45
CA GLU A 63 -11.96 1.65 9.81
C GLU A 63 -11.78 2.80 8.80
N SER A 64 -10.55 3.08 8.40
CA SER A 64 -10.25 4.12 7.39
C SER A 64 -10.90 3.78 6.04
N ASP A 65 -10.84 2.52 5.61
CA ASP A 65 -11.48 2.06 4.38
C ASP A 65 -13.00 2.26 4.43
N ASN A 66 -13.64 1.97 5.57
CA ASN A 66 -15.07 2.21 5.74
C ASN A 66 -15.42 3.70 5.65
N VAL A 67 -14.61 4.57 6.26
CA VAL A 67 -14.77 6.03 6.19
C VAL A 67 -14.62 6.52 4.75
N ILE A 68 -13.59 6.06 4.03
CA ILE A 68 -13.36 6.41 2.62
C ILE A 68 -14.59 6.02 1.78
N VAL A 69 -15.10 4.80 1.91
CA VAL A 69 -16.29 4.35 1.15
C VAL A 69 -17.52 5.21 1.47
N SER A 70 -17.68 5.66 2.72
CA SER A 70 -18.76 6.57 3.09
C SER A 70 -18.59 7.95 2.45
N LEU A 71 -17.38 8.51 2.50
CA LEU A 71 -17.06 9.81 1.91
C LEU A 71 -17.18 9.80 0.38
N GLU A 72 -16.80 8.70 -0.29
CA GLU A 72 -16.99 8.54 -1.73
C GLU A 72 -18.47 8.59 -2.12
N LYS A 73 -19.35 7.95 -1.34
CA LYS A 73 -20.80 8.03 -1.56
C LYS A 73 -21.34 9.44 -1.39
N GLU A 74 -20.88 10.17 -0.37
CA GLU A 74 -21.28 11.56 -0.15
C GLU A 74 -20.77 12.48 -1.26
N ARG A 75 -19.50 12.34 -1.66
CA ARG A 75 -18.89 13.03 -2.80
C ARG A 75 -19.72 12.81 -4.06
N ASP A 76 -20.03 11.56 -4.40
CA ASP A 76 -20.78 11.21 -5.60
C ASP A 76 -22.24 11.72 -5.53
N PHE A 77 -22.85 11.69 -4.35
CA PHE A 77 -24.19 12.23 -4.12
C PHE A 77 -24.24 13.74 -4.37
N TYR A 78 -23.27 14.51 -3.85
CA TYR A 78 -23.19 15.95 -4.09
C TYR A 78 -22.84 16.26 -5.54
N PHE A 79 -21.88 15.55 -6.14
CA PHE A 79 -21.50 15.72 -7.54
C PHE A 79 -22.68 15.45 -8.49
N SER A 80 -23.48 14.41 -8.22
CA SER A 80 -24.68 14.12 -9.00
C SER A 80 -25.70 15.27 -8.96
N LYS A 81 -25.85 15.97 -7.83
CA LYS A 81 -26.72 17.15 -7.73
C LYS A 81 -26.18 18.32 -8.54
N LEU A 82 -24.88 18.62 -8.42
CA LEU A 82 -24.24 19.70 -9.17
C LEU A 82 -24.35 19.46 -10.67
N ARG A 83 -24.12 18.22 -11.13
CA ARG A 83 -24.30 17.84 -12.53
C ARG A 83 -25.75 17.99 -13.02
N GLN A 84 -26.73 17.60 -12.20
CA GLN A 84 -28.14 17.80 -12.54
C GLN A 84 -28.49 19.29 -12.66
N ILE A 85 -27.99 20.13 -11.74
CA ILE A 85 -28.18 21.59 -11.79
C ILE A 85 -27.54 22.17 -13.06
N GLU A 86 -26.31 21.75 -13.39
CA GLU A 86 -25.59 22.19 -14.59
C GLU A 86 -26.40 21.91 -15.86
N VAL A 87 -26.93 20.69 -16.00
CA VAL A 87 -27.78 20.30 -17.15
C VAL A 87 -29.05 21.16 -17.21
N ILE A 88 -29.72 21.39 -16.08
CA ILE A 88 -30.89 22.27 -16.02
C ILE A 88 -30.53 23.69 -16.47
N CYS A 89 -29.39 24.22 -16.03
CA CYS A 89 -28.92 25.54 -16.43
C CYS A 89 -28.61 25.63 -17.94
N GLN A 90 -27.98 24.61 -18.52
CA GLN A 90 -27.72 24.51 -19.97
C GLN A 90 -29.03 24.50 -20.78
N ASP A 91 -30.02 23.71 -20.34
CA ASP A 91 -31.31 23.60 -21.03
C ASP A 91 -32.15 24.89 -20.95
N ASN A 92 -31.93 25.73 -19.93
CA ASN A 92 -32.73 26.93 -19.65
C ASN A 92 -31.97 28.26 -19.88
N GLU A 93 -30.77 28.22 -20.46
CA GLU A 93 -29.87 29.37 -20.62
C GLU A 93 -30.54 30.58 -21.29
N GLN A 94 -31.44 30.31 -22.26
CA GLN A 94 -32.10 31.35 -23.06
C GLN A 94 -33.52 31.71 -22.56
N ILE A 95 -34.05 31.02 -21.55
CA ILE A 95 -35.42 31.23 -21.07
C ILE A 95 -35.50 32.48 -20.17
N GLY A 96 -34.40 32.86 -19.52
CA GLY A 96 -34.28 34.09 -18.73
C GLY A 96 -35.01 34.07 -17.38
N THR A 97 -35.55 32.91 -16.96
CA THR A 97 -36.23 32.74 -15.67
C THR A 97 -35.28 32.47 -14.50
N VAL A 98 -34.04 32.06 -14.81
CA VAL A 98 -32.99 31.71 -13.84
C VAL A 98 -31.75 32.53 -14.18
N ASP A 99 -31.07 33.05 -13.17
CA ASP A 99 -29.75 33.68 -13.31
C ASP A 99 -28.67 32.61 -13.54
N VAL A 100 -28.64 32.05 -14.75
CA VAL A 100 -27.76 30.95 -15.15
C VAL A 100 -26.29 31.33 -15.02
N ALA A 101 -25.93 32.58 -15.35
CA ALA A 101 -24.56 33.07 -15.24
C ALA A 101 -24.05 33.01 -13.79
N ARG A 102 -24.87 33.43 -12.82
CA ARG A 102 -24.51 33.33 -11.40
C ARG A 102 -24.38 31.88 -10.93
N VAL A 103 -25.22 30.97 -11.41
CA VAL A 103 -25.11 29.54 -11.04
C VAL A 103 -23.82 28.94 -11.57
N PHE A 104 -23.46 29.20 -12.83
CA PHE A 104 -22.19 28.71 -13.39
C PHE A 104 -20.97 29.31 -12.71
N ALA A 105 -21.03 30.57 -12.28
CA ALA A 105 -19.95 31.17 -11.49
C ALA A 105 -19.66 30.39 -10.20
N ILE A 106 -20.71 29.87 -9.53
CA ILE A 106 -20.57 29.01 -8.35
C ILE A 106 -20.08 27.61 -8.74
N LEU A 107 -20.63 27.01 -9.79
CA LEU A 107 -20.29 25.63 -10.19
C LEU A 107 -18.84 25.47 -10.68
N TYR A 108 -18.25 26.53 -11.22
CA TYR A 108 -16.89 26.54 -11.76
C TYR A 108 -15.91 27.35 -10.90
N GLU A 109 -16.31 27.75 -9.69
CA GLU A 109 -15.40 28.34 -8.72
C GLU A 109 -14.34 27.30 -8.29
N THR A 110 -13.07 27.68 -8.36
CA THR A 110 -11.93 26.83 -8.00
C THR A 110 -11.29 27.28 -6.70
N GLU A 111 -10.97 26.36 -5.81
CA GLU A 111 -10.11 26.61 -4.64
C GLU A 111 -8.64 26.27 -4.93
N GLU A 112 -7.73 26.75 -4.08
CA GLU A 112 -6.30 26.40 -4.15
C GLU A 112 -6.12 24.87 -4.13
N GLY A 113 -5.41 24.32 -5.12
CA GLY A 113 -5.23 22.88 -5.29
C GLY A 113 -6.34 22.15 -6.05
N PHE A 114 -7.41 22.84 -6.46
CA PHE A 114 -8.46 22.30 -7.35
C PHE A 114 -8.45 22.91 -8.75
N ALA A 115 -7.71 24.00 -8.96
CA ALA A 115 -7.45 24.52 -10.30
C ALA A 115 -6.47 23.60 -11.06
N PRO A 116 -6.67 23.38 -12.38
CA PRO A 116 -5.62 22.82 -13.21
C PRO A 116 -4.32 23.62 -13.01
N PRO A 117 -3.14 22.96 -12.95
CA PRO A 117 -1.87 23.67 -12.90
C PRO A 117 -1.82 24.68 -14.04
N ASP A 118 -1.43 25.91 -13.76
CA ASP A 118 -1.19 26.89 -14.82
C ASP A 118 -0.20 26.28 -15.81
N GLU A 119 -0.46 26.42 -17.11
CA GLU A 119 0.42 25.88 -18.17
C GLU A 119 1.89 26.33 -17.99
N ASN A 120 2.11 27.44 -17.28
CA ASN A 120 3.42 28.03 -16.97
C ASN A 120 4.14 27.40 -15.75
N GLU A 121 3.45 26.67 -14.88
CA GLU A 121 4.05 26.02 -13.70
C GLU A 121 4.59 24.62 -14.01
N MET A 122 4.10 23.99 -15.09
CA MET A 122 4.55 22.64 -15.49
C MET A 122 5.92 22.62 -16.16
N GLU A 123 6.49 23.76 -16.55
CA GLU A 123 7.80 23.81 -17.25
C GLU A 123 9.00 23.74 -16.28
N ASN A 124 8.79 23.88 -14.96
CA ASN A 124 9.90 24.03 -13.99
C ASN A 124 10.08 22.84 -13.01
N GLY A 125 9.40 21.70 -13.22
CA GLY A 125 9.30 20.61 -12.24
C GLY A 125 10.18 19.37 -12.44
N ASP A 126 10.76 19.17 -13.62
CA ASP A 126 11.36 17.88 -14.02
C ASP A 126 12.88 17.95 -14.24
N GLU A 127 13.67 18.35 -13.24
CA GLU A 127 15.11 18.04 -13.20
C GLU A 127 15.55 17.64 -11.78
N VAL A 128 15.50 16.35 -11.47
CA VAL A 128 16.31 15.74 -10.40
C VAL A 128 16.98 14.47 -10.95
N TYR A 129 18.26 14.61 -11.31
CA TYR A 129 19.19 13.51 -11.61
C TYR A 129 19.74 12.87 -10.33
#